data_AF-X1C3P8-F1
#
_entry.id   AF-X1C3P8-F1
#
_cell.length_a   1.000
_cell.length_b   1.000
_cell.length_c   1.000
_cell.angle_alpha   90.00
_cell.angle_beta   90.00
_cell.angle_gamma   90.00
#
_symmetry.space_group_name_H-M   'P 1'
#
loop_
_entity.id
_entity.type
_entity.pdbx_description
1 polymer ?
#
loop_
_entity_poly.entity_id
_entity_poly.type
_entity_poly.pdbx_seq_one_letter_code
_entity_poly.pdbx_strand_id
1 'polypeptide(L)'
;MYIGIDGCKAGWFVVSLDDKDEFKIDIFSNIHALWDTYSCSSSILIDIPIGLPGEDITNRKCDLEARKILRPKKGPCVFPSPCRPAVYANDYRKANNLNRKIIGKGLSYQVWNIIPKIRETDKLVTDNSNAHKVIRESHPEICFWSMAGKVMTYSKKTAGGIRERLKILKSVYSRSEEIFNYALEKYKRKYLGRDDILDAISLAVTAKEGVWYLISIPQDPQFDLKGIQMEIVYSKWRI
;
A
#
# COMPACT_ATOMS: atom_id res chain seq x y z
N MET A 1 15.69 -9.76 -2.10
CA MET A 1 14.61 -9.66 -1.09
C MET A 1 13.44 -8.91 -1.68
N TYR A 2 12.23 -9.31 -1.30
CA TYR A 2 10.96 -8.78 -1.79
C TYR A 2 10.11 -8.37 -0.60
N ILE A 3 9.69 -7.11 -0.57
CA ILE A 3 9.16 -6.49 0.65
C ILE A 3 7.72 -6.04 0.44
N GLY A 4 6.85 -6.42 1.36
CA GLY A 4 5.49 -5.89 1.48
C GLY A 4 5.33 -5.09 2.77
N ILE A 5 4.74 -3.90 2.67
CA ILE A 5 4.66 -2.94 3.77
C ILE A 5 3.22 -2.43 3.93
N ASP A 6 2.72 -2.47 5.16
CA ASP A 6 1.48 -1.80 5.53
C ASP A 6 1.64 -0.95 6.80
N GLY A 7 0.82 0.10 6.90
CA GLY A 7 0.78 0.99 8.06
C GLY A 7 -0.05 0.39 9.20
N CYS A 8 0.57 0.14 10.34
CA CYS A 8 -0.12 -0.31 11.56
C CYS A 8 -0.01 0.73 12.69
N LYS A 9 -0.65 0.45 13.83
CA LYS A 9 -0.63 1.35 15.00
C LYS A 9 0.77 1.54 15.61
N ALA A 10 1.66 0.57 15.45
CA ALA A 10 3.03 0.63 15.95
C ALA A 10 4.04 1.21 14.94
N GLY A 11 3.60 1.60 13.74
CA GLY A 11 4.46 2.12 12.68
C GLY A 11 4.24 1.37 11.37
N TRP A 12 5.29 0.88 10.75
CA TRP A 12 5.28 0.19 9.46
C TRP A 12 5.54 -1.29 9.69
N PHE A 13 4.54 -2.14 9.43
CA PHE A 13 4.70 -3.58 9.48
C PHE A 13 5.26 -4.08 8.15
N VAL A 14 6.29 -4.91 8.24
CA VAL A 14 7.04 -5.39 7.09
C VAL A 14 6.99 -6.91 7.07
N VAL A 15 6.70 -7.46 5.89
CA VAL A 15 6.97 -8.85 5.54
C VAL A 15 8.04 -8.84 4.46
N SER A 16 9.17 -9.50 4.73
CA SER A 16 10.24 -9.68 3.75
C SER A 16 10.36 -11.14 3.36
N LEU A 17 10.51 -11.39 2.05
CA LEU A 17 10.72 -12.71 1.47
C LEU A 17 12.05 -12.73 0.71
N ASP A 18 12.77 -13.85 0.72
CA ASP A 18 13.94 -14.06 -0.12
C ASP A 18 13.67 -15.07 -1.26
N ASP A 19 14.70 -15.38 -2.05
CA ASP A 19 14.59 -16.32 -3.18
C ASP A 19 14.43 -17.79 -2.74
N LYS A 20 14.74 -18.10 -1.47
CA LYS A 20 14.60 -19.44 -0.86
C LYS A 20 13.28 -19.61 -0.11
N ASP A 21 12.36 -18.67 -0.27
CA ASP A 21 11.08 -18.60 0.46
C ASP A 21 11.24 -18.47 1.97
N GLU A 22 12.39 -17.99 2.45
CA GLU A 22 12.53 -17.58 3.84
C GLU A 22 11.90 -16.22 4.07
N PHE A 23 11.32 -16.06 5.26
CA PHE A 23 10.63 -14.83 5.61
C PHE A 23 11.18 -14.19 6.89
N LYS A 24 11.06 -12.87 6.97
CA LYS A 24 11.17 -12.13 8.24
C LYS A 24 9.98 -11.18 8.37
N ILE A 25 9.68 -10.85 9.63
CA ILE A 25 8.69 -9.82 9.95
C ILE A 25 9.26 -8.82 10.95
N ASP A 26 9.02 -7.55 10.68
CA ASP A 26 9.54 -6.43 11.46
C ASP A 26 8.48 -5.33 11.62
N ILE A 27 8.66 -4.48 12.63
CA ILE A 27 7.91 -3.23 12.78
C ILE A 27 8.91 -2.09 12.96
N PHE A 28 8.80 -1.07 12.12
CA PHE A 28 9.60 0.16 12.21
C PHE A 28 8.72 1.33 12.63
N SER A 29 9.20 2.19 13.51
CA SER A 29 8.45 3.38 13.95
C SER A 29 8.28 4.43 12.85
N ASN A 30 9.17 4.45 11.85
CA ASN A 30 9.17 5.41 10.76
C ASN A 30 9.75 4.80 9.48
N ILE A 31 9.44 5.41 8.32
CA ILE A 31 9.83 4.89 7.01
C ILE A 31 11.35 4.93 6.75
N HIS A 32 12.10 5.83 7.39
CA HIS A 32 13.54 5.97 7.15
C HIS A 32 14.31 4.79 7.76
N ALA A 33 13.97 4.39 8.99
CA ALA A 33 14.58 3.20 9.62
C ALA A 33 14.27 1.91 8.83
N LEU A 34 13.07 1.81 8.27
CA LEU A 34 12.70 0.73 7.36
C LEU A 34 13.57 0.76 6.10
N TRP A 35 13.73 1.94 5.49
CA TRP A 35 14.54 2.12 4.29
C TRP A 35 16.01 1.79 4.54
N ASP A 36 16.60 2.23 5.65
CA ASP A 36 17.99 1.92 6.02
C ASP A 36 18.23 0.41 6.09
N THR A 37 17.22 -0.36 6.54
CA THR A 37 17.29 -1.82 6.64
C THR A 37 17.10 -2.51 5.29
N TYR A 38 16.20 -2.00 4.44
CA TYR A 38 15.70 -2.69 3.25
C TYR A 38 16.06 -2.02 1.91
N SER A 39 16.90 -0.98 1.90
CA SER A 39 17.25 -0.18 0.71
C SER A 39 17.86 -0.97 -0.46
N CYS A 40 18.51 -2.10 -0.18
CA CYS A 40 19.08 -3.00 -1.19
C CYS A 40 18.11 -4.10 -1.67
N SER A 41 16.81 -3.99 -1.34
CA SER A 41 15.80 -4.96 -1.79
C SER A 41 15.53 -4.85 -3.28
N SER A 42 15.18 -5.97 -3.90
CA SER A 42 14.89 -6.04 -5.33
C SER A 42 13.56 -5.37 -5.68
N SER A 43 12.59 -5.42 -4.77
CA SER A 43 11.28 -4.78 -4.92
C SER A 43 10.68 -4.46 -3.55
N ILE A 44 10.11 -3.26 -3.39
CA ILE A 44 9.38 -2.85 -2.20
C ILE A 44 8.00 -2.32 -2.59
N LEU A 45 6.95 -2.98 -2.13
CA LEU A 45 5.56 -2.59 -2.34
C LEU A 45 4.91 -2.12 -1.03
N ILE A 46 4.26 -0.96 -1.07
CA ILE A 46 3.70 -0.30 0.11
C ILE A 46 2.26 0.20 -0.14
N ASP A 47 1.36 -0.01 0.83
CA ASP A 47 -0.03 0.51 0.78
C ASP A 47 -0.10 1.95 1.32
N ILE A 48 0.48 2.87 0.55
CA ILE A 48 0.41 4.31 0.82
C ILE A 48 0.45 5.06 -0.52
N PRO A 49 -0.31 6.16 -0.67
CA PRO A 49 -0.19 7.01 -1.84
C PRO A 49 1.25 7.52 -2.07
N ILE A 50 1.81 7.26 -3.26
CA ILE A 50 3.08 7.76 -3.78
C ILE A 50 2.83 8.61 -5.02
N GLY A 51 3.40 9.81 -5.03
CA GLY A 51 3.04 10.86 -5.99
C GLY A 51 1.70 11.48 -5.61
N LEU A 52 1.71 12.79 -5.33
CA LEU A 52 0.58 13.48 -4.71
C LEU A 52 -0.03 14.51 -5.67
N PRO A 53 -1.36 14.58 -5.78
CA PRO A 53 -2.03 15.53 -6.66
C PRO A 53 -1.78 16.98 -6.21
N GLY A 54 -1.88 17.88 -7.17
CA GLY A 54 -1.62 19.32 -7.05
C GLY A 54 -2.66 20.14 -7.81
N GLU A 55 -2.32 21.41 -8.08
CA GLU A 55 -3.18 22.31 -8.86
C GLU A 55 -3.24 21.92 -10.34
N ASP A 56 -2.18 21.30 -10.85
CA ASP A 56 -2.02 20.78 -12.21
C ASP A 56 -2.75 19.44 -12.42
N ILE A 57 -2.64 18.53 -11.44
CA ILE A 57 -3.26 17.22 -11.47
C ILE A 57 -4.11 17.07 -10.23
N THR A 58 -5.41 17.32 -10.37
CA THR A 58 -6.36 17.29 -9.25
C THR A 58 -6.93 15.90 -8.97
N ASN A 59 -6.72 14.92 -9.86
CA ASN A 59 -7.14 13.54 -9.63
C ASN A 59 -6.08 12.57 -10.17
N ARG A 60 -5.65 11.62 -9.33
CA ARG A 60 -4.74 10.54 -9.74
C ARG A 60 -5.51 9.53 -10.60
N LYS A 61 -5.07 9.31 -11.84
CA LYS A 61 -5.64 8.27 -12.73
C LYS A 61 -5.55 6.89 -12.11
N CYS A 62 -4.45 6.58 -11.41
CA CYS A 62 -4.26 5.30 -10.73
C CYS A 62 -5.38 5.01 -9.72
N ASP A 63 -5.76 5.98 -8.88
CA ASP A 63 -6.88 5.84 -7.94
C ASP A 63 -8.20 5.57 -8.70
N LEU A 64 -8.47 6.31 -9.78
CA LEU A 64 -9.72 6.19 -10.54
C LEU A 64 -9.85 4.83 -11.21
N GLU A 65 -8.77 4.32 -11.80
CA GLU A 65 -8.74 3.04 -12.50
C GLU A 65 -8.74 1.86 -11.54
N ALA A 66 -7.99 1.93 -10.44
CA ALA A 66 -8.05 0.93 -9.37
C ALA A 66 -9.48 0.85 -8.79
N ARG A 67 -10.17 1.98 -8.60
CA ARG A 67 -11.59 1.98 -8.21
C ARG A 67 -12.48 1.28 -9.23
N LYS A 68 -12.24 1.48 -10.54
CA LYS A 68 -13.02 0.82 -11.60
C LYS A 68 -12.83 -0.70 -11.58
N ILE A 69 -11.60 -1.17 -11.41
CA ILE A 69 -11.26 -2.60 -11.28
C ILE A 69 -12.01 -3.24 -10.09
N LEU A 70 -12.06 -2.54 -8.96
CA LEU A 70 -12.67 -3.05 -7.73
C LEU A 70 -14.20 -2.89 -7.66
N ARG A 71 -14.85 -2.36 -8.70
CA ARG A 71 -16.31 -2.24 -8.75
C ARG A 71 -16.96 -3.62 -8.94
N PRO A 72 -18.22 -3.78 -8.50
CA PRO A 72 -19.05 -2.77 -7.82
C PRO A 72 -18.83 -2.71 -6.30
N LYS A 73 -18.20 -3.72 -5.69
CA LYS A 73 -18.24 -3.93 -4.22
C LYS A 73 -17.09 -3.30 -3.43
N LYS A 74 -15.91 -3.16 -4.04
CA LYS A 74 -14.65 -2.81 -3.35
C LYS A 74 -14.02 -1.50 -3.80
N GLY A 75 -14.61 -0.84 -4.80
CA GLY A 75 -14.18 0.50 -5.24
C GLY A 75 -13.93 1.50 -4.10
N PRO A 76 -14.80 1.61 -3.07
CA PRO A 76 -14.59 2.54 -1.96
C PRO A 76 -13.34 2.27 -1.09
N CYS A 77 -12.68 1.12 -1.23
CA CYS A 77 -11.42 0.84 -0.52
C CYS A 77 -10.26 1.71 -1.02
N VAL A 78 -10.27 2.09 -2.30
CA VAL A 78 -9.27 3.01 -2.88
C VAL A 78 -9.75 4.44 -2.65
N PHE A 79 -9.31 5.03 -1.54
CA PHE A 79 -9.64 6.40 -1.20
C PHE A 79 -8.90 7.41 -2.12
N PRO A 80 -9.47 8.60 -2.39
CA PRO A 80 -8.76 9.65 -3.10
C PRO A 80 -7.56 10.15 -2.28
N SER A 81 -6.37 10.19 -2.89
CA SER A 81 -5.19 10.77 -2.25
C SER A 81 -5.36 12.28 -1.97
N PRO A 82 -4.93 12.79 -0.80
CA PRO A 82 -4.94 14.23 -0.50
C PRO A 82 -3.95 15.01 -1.37
N CYS A 83 -4.22 16.29 -1.65
CA CYS A 83 -3.22 17.13 -2.31
C CYS A 83 -2.00 17.35 -1.43
N ARG A 84 -0.84 17.54 -2.06
CA ARG A 84 0.43 17.75 -1.35
C ARG A 84 0.35 18.89 -0.31
N PRO A 85 -0.21 20.08 -0.60
CA PRO A 85 -0.36 21.12 0.43
C PRO A 85 -1.20 20.71 1.64
N ALA A 86 -2.21 19.85 1.47
CA ALA A 86 -3.01 19.34 2.57
C ALA A 86 -2.22 18.34 3.44
N VAL A 87 -1.35 17.51 2.83
CA VAL A 87 -0.46 16.59 3.55
C VAL A 87 0.50 17.34 4.48
N TYR A 88 0.96 18.54 4.09
CA TYR A 88 1.89 19.34 4.90
C TYR A 88 1.21 20.38 5.80
N ALA A 89 -0.12 20.40 5.88
CA ALA A 89 -0.82 21.29 6.79
C ALA A 89 -0.70 20.81 8.26
N ASN A 90 -0.68 21.78 9.18
CA ASN A 90 -0.45 21.54 10.61
C ASN A 90 -1.70 21.05 11.36
N ASP A 91 -2.89 21.22 10.79
CA ASP A 91 -4.16 20.84 11.40
C ASP A 91 -5.19 20.44 10.35
N TYR A 92 -6.20 19.70 10.80
CA TYR A 92 -7.25 19.15 9.94
C TYR A 92 -8.06 20.23 9.23
N ARG A 93 -8.34 21.36 9.88
CA ARG A 93 -9.17 22.43 9.30
C ARG A 93 -8.45 23.06 8.12
N LYS A 94 -7.16 23.40 8.28
CA LYS A 94 -6.31 23.92 7.22
C LYS A 94 -6.15 22.88 6.10
N ALA A 95 -5.85 21.63 6.42
CA ALA A 95 -5.69 20.56 5.45
C ALA A 95 -6.95 20.34 4.60
N ASN A 96 -8.12 20.25 5.25
CA ASN A 96 -9.40 20.04 4.59
C ASN A 96 -9.79 21.25 3.70
N ASN A 97 -9.50 22.48 4.15
CA ASN A 97 -9.73 23.67 3.34
C ASN A 97 -8.83 23.70 2.09
N LEU A 98 -7.54 23.38 2.24
CA LEU A 98 -6.61 23.29 1.10
C LEU A 98 -7.04 22.20 0.12
N ASN A 99 -7.42 21.02 0.62
CA ASN A 99 -7.87 19.93 -0.23
C ASN A 99 -9.15 20.27 -0.98
N ARG A 100 -10.11 20.95 -0.34
CA ARG A 100 -11.32 21.44 -1.02
C ARG A 100 -11.00 22.47 -2.09
N LYS A 101 -10.08 23.39 -1.81
CA LYS A 101 -9.69 24.43 -2.76
C LYS A 101 -9.01 23.85 -4.01
N ILE A 102 -8.11 22.88 -3.83
CA ILE A 102 -7.26 22.36 -4.90
C ILE A 102 -7.93 21.18 -5.64
N ILE A 103 -8.52 20.24 -4.89
CA ILE A 103 -9.07 18.98 -5.42
C ILE A 103 -10.60 19.03 -5.58
N GLY A 104 -11.26 20.05 -5.03
CA GLY A 104 -12.73 20.15 -5.02
C GLY A 104 -13.41 19.22 -4.02
N LYS A 105 -12.64 18.48 -3.19
CA LYS A 105 -13.16 17.49 -2.24
C LYS A 105 -12.59 17.67 -0.84
N GLY A 106 -13.40 17.38 0.18
CA GLY A 106 -12.95 17.36 1.57
C GLY A 106 -12.11 16.13 1.90
N LEU A 107 -11.35 16.23 2.99
CA LEU A 107 -10.67 15.09 3.60
C LEU A 107 -11.63 14.34 4.51
N SER A 108 -11.61 13.01 4.44
CA SER A 108 -12.25 12.19 5.46
C SER A 108 -11.31 12.02 6.66
N TYR A 109 -11.86 11.69 7.84
CA TYR A 109 -11.03 11.34 9.00
C TYR A 109 -10.14 10.12 8.75
N GLN A 110 -10.56 9.18 7.89
CA GLN A 110 -9.73 8.05 7.49
C GLN A 110 -8.48 8.52 6.76
N VAL A 111 -8.62 9.41 5.78
CA VAL A 111 -7.47 10.00 5.05
C VAL A 111 -6.62 10.86 5.99
N TRP A 112 -7.25 11.65 6.87
CA TRP A 112 -6.52 12.46 7.84
C TRP A 112 -5.61 11.62 8.75
N ASN A 113 -6.09 10.48 9.24
CA ASN A 113 -5.33 9.61 10.14
C ASN A 113 -4.10 8.97 9.47
N ILE A 114 -4.08 8.85 8.14
CA ILE A 114 -2.94 8.29 7.39
C ILE A 114 -1.99 9.37 6.85
N ILE A 115 -2.36 10.67 6.89
CA ILE A 115 -1.50 11.77 6.43
C ILE A 115 -0.07 11.75 7.00
N PRO A 116 0.16 11.46 8.30
CA PRO A 116 1.53 11.36 8.82
C PRO A 116 2.39 10.35 8.04
N LYS A 117 1.82 9.19 7.68
CA LYS A 117 2.48 8.14 6.90
C LYS A 117 2.67 8.53 5.43
N ILE A 118 1.68 9.22 4.84
CA ILE A 118 1.81 9.80 3.51
C ILE A 118 2.98 10.79 3.49
N ARG A 119 3.05 11.69 4.47
CA ARG A 119 4.10 12.71 4.59
C ARG A 119 5.48 12.10 4.76
N GLU A 120 5.61 11.08 5.60
CA GLU A 120 6.87 10.33 5.78
C GLU A 120 7.35 9.73 4.46
N THR A 121 6.46 9.00 3.78
CA THR A 121 6.79 8.32 2.52
C THR A 121 7.12 9.33 1.43
N ASP A 122 6.29 10.36 1.28
CA ASP A 122 6.46 11.43 0.32
C ASP A 122 7.82 12.15 0.48
N LYS A 123 8.22 12.43 1.74
CA LYS A 123 9.54 12.98 2.03
C LYS A 123 10.66 12.05 1.61
N LEU A 124 10.59 10.77 1.97
CA LEU A 124 11.63 9.79 1.62
C LEU A 124 11.81 9.66 0.10
N VAL A 125 10.71 9.49 -0.64
CA VAL A 125 10.79 9.32 -2.11
C VAL A 125 11.17 10.61 -2.83
N THR A 126 10.82 11.78 -2.28
CA THR A 126 11.24 13.08 -2.84
C THR A 126 12.73 13.33 -2.61
N ASP A 127 13.24 13.03 -1.41
CA ASP A 127 14.60 13.37 -1.01
C ASP A 127 15.64 12.29 -1.42
N ASN A 128 15.21 11.07 -1.77
CA ASN A 128 16.09 9.96 -2.11
C ASN A 128 15.72 9.31 -3.45
N SER A 129 16.56 9.55 -4.47
CA SER A 129 16.34 9.05 -5.83
C SER A 129 16.39 7.51 -5.96
N ASN A 130 17.08 6.82 -5.05
CA ASN A 130 17.06 5.35 -5.01
C ASN A 130 15.73 4.84 -4.41
N ALA A 131 15.25 5.47 -3.34
CA ALA A 131 13.95 5.14 -2.75
C ALA A 131 12.81 5.31 -3.76
N HIS A 132 12.84 6.39 -4.54
CA HIS A 132 11.89 6.64 -5.63
C HIS A 132 11.82 5.49 -6.65
N LYS A 133 12.94 4.83 -6.96
CA LYS A 133 12.97 3.72 -7.95
C LYS A 133 12.52 2.38 -7.38
N VAL A 134 12.79 2.15 -6.09
CA VAL A 134 12.63 0.84 -5.45
C VAL A 134 11.27 0.70 -4.74
N ILE A 135 10.78 1.78 -4.12
CA ILE A 135 9.51 1.79 -3.40
C ILE A 135 8.39 2.19 -4.36
N ARG A 136 7.42 1.31 -4.57
CA ARG A 136 6.26 1.53 -5.44
C ARG A 136 4.96 1.33 -4.66
N GLU A 137 3.96 2.14 -4.97
CA GLU A 137 2.63 2.01 -4.37
C GLU A 137 1.93 0.77 -4.92
N SER A 138 1.36 -0.03 -4.03
CA SER A 138 0.52 -1.17 -4.36
C SER A 138 -0.66 -1.19 -3.41
N HIS A 139 -1.77 -1.80 -3.83
CA HIS A 139 -3.00 -1.81 -3.04
C HIS A 139 -3.47 -3.25 -2.75
N PRO A 140 -3.61 -3.68 -1.48
CA PRO A 140 -3.93 -5.06 -1.12
C PRO A 140 -5.17 -5.61 -1.82
N GLU A 141 -6.27 -4.84 -1.91
CA GLU A 141 -7.48 -5.33 -2.61
C GLU A 141 -7.25 -5.55 -4.12
N ILE A 142 -6.31 -4.83 -4.76
CA ILE A 142 -5.91 -5.07 -6.16
C ILE A 142 -5.08 -6.35 -6.25
N CYS A 143 -4.12 -6.54 -5.34
CA CYS A 143 -3.34 -7.77 -5.23
C CYS A 143 -4.26 -8.99 -5.07
N PHE A 144 -5.18 -8.95 -4.10
CA PHE A 144 -6.16 -10.01 -3.86
C PHE A 144 -7.09 -10.23 -5.05
N TRP A 145 -7.53 -9.17 -5.73
CA TRP A 145 -8.32 -9.28 -6.94
C TRP A 145 -7.57 -10.04 -8.04
N SER A 146 -6.31 -9.66 -8.30
CA SER A 146 -5.47 -10.35 -9.29
C SER A 146 -5.22 -11.81 -8.92
N MET A 147 -4.88 -12.09 -7.66
CA MET A 147 -4.66 -13.45 -7.15
C MET A 147 -5.93 -14.30 -7.27
N ALA A 148 -7.10 -13.76 -6.97
CA ALA A 148 -8.35 -14.52 -6.92
C ALA A 148 -9.12 -14.56 -8.24
N GLY A 149 -8.80 -13.70 -9.21
CA GLY A 149 -9.56 -13.49 -10.44
C GLY A 149 -10.91 -12.78 -10.21
N LYS A 150 -11.15 -12.28 -8.99
CA LYS A 150 -12.38 -11.60 -8.58
C LYS A 150 -12.17 -10.80 -7.31
N VAL A 151 -13.02 -9.79 -7.09
CA VAL A 151 -12.98 -9.00 -5.85
C VAL A 151 -13.37 -9.84 -4.62
N MET A 152 -12.76 -9.54 -3.47
CA MET A 152 -13.04 -10.25 -2.21
C MET A 152 -14.50 -10.08 -1.79
N THR A 153 -15.11 -11.17 -1.30
CA THR A 153 -16.53 -11.22 -0.92
C THR A 153 -16.76 -10.56 0.43
N TYR A 154 -15.90 -10.88 1.40
CA TYR A 154 -16.08 -10.46 2.78
C TYR A 154 -15.19 -9.27 3.15
N SER A 155 -15.57 -8.56 4.19
CA SER A 155 -14.73 -7.52 4.79
C SER A 155 -13.52 -8.15 5.47
N LYS A 156 -12.33 -7.56 5.27
CA LYS A 156 -11.06 -8.01 5.88
C LYS A 156 -11.09 -8.03 7.42
N LYS A 157 -12.04 -7.31 8.02
CA LYS A 157 -12.22 -7.24 9.49
C LYS A 157 -13.01 -8.41 10.08
N THR A 158 -13.67 -9.24 9.26
CA THR A 158 -14.44 -10.39 9.75
C THR A 158 -13.62 -11.68 9.68
N ALA A 159 -13.96 -12.67 10.51
CA ALA A 159 -13.34 -14.00 10.44
C ALA A 159 -13.49 -14.63 9.04
N GLY A 160 -14.63 -14.39 8.37
CA GLY A 160 -14.85 -14.83 6.99
C GLY A 160 -13.87 -14.19 6.00
N GLY A 161 -13.63 -12.88 6.09
CA GLY A 161 -12.68 -12.18 5.22
C GLY A 161 -11.22 -12.50 5.47
N ILE A 162 -10.86 -12.81 6.72
CA ILE A 162 -9.52 -13.34 7.06
C ILE A 162 -9.33 -14.72 6.41
N ARG A 163 -10.28 -15.65 6.59
CA ARG A 163 -10.21 -16.99 5.98
C ARG A 163 -10.19 -16.94 4.45
N GLU A 164 -10.99 -16.06 3.85
CA GLU A 164 -11.01 -15.85 2.40
C GLU A 164 -9.62 -15.44 1.88
N ARG A 165 -8.99 -14.43 2.50
CA ARG A 165 -7.66 -13.94 2.11
C ARG A 165 -6.57 -14.98 2.34
N LEU A 166 -6.55 -15.65 3.49
CA LEU A 166 -5.59 -16.72 3.76
C LEU A 166 -5.70 -17.87 2.76
N LYS A 167 -6.93 -18.27 2.38
CA LYS A 167 -7.13 -19.30 1.35
C LYS A 167 -6.55 -18.88 0.00
N ILE A 168 -6.75 -17.63 -0.41
CA ILE A 168 -6.18 -17.11 -1.65
C ILE A 168 -4.66 -17.03 -1.57
N LEU A 169 -4.11 -16.46 -0.49
CA LEU A 169 -2.67 -16.34 -0.28
C LEU A 169 -1.99 -17.71 -0.27
N LYS A 170 -2.52 -18.69 0.47
CA LYS A 170 -1.99 -20.06 0.52
C LYS A 170 -1.97 -20.75 -0.86
N SER A 171 -2.86 -20.35 -1.77
CA SER A 171 -2.90 -20.89 -3.14
C SER A 171 -1.83 -20.34 -4.07
N VAL A 172 -1.17 -19.23 -3.70
CA VAL A 172 -0.09 -18.60 -4.47
C VAL A 172 1.25 -18.61 -3.73
N TYR A 173 1.22 -18.69 -2.39
CA TYR A 173 2.39 -18.75 -1.53
C TYR A 173 2.08 -19.62 -0.30
N SER A 174 2.65 -20.84 -0.26
CA SER A 174 2.28 -21.89 0.70
C SER A 174 2.54 -21.50 2.16
N ARG A 175 3.56 -20.68 2.43
CA ARG A 175 3.95 -20.23 3.78
C ARG A 175 3.12 -19.04 4.30
N SER A 176 2.15 -18.51 3.57
CA SER A 176 1.38 -17.34 4.03
C SER A 176 0.68 -17.54 5.37
N GLU A 177 0.18 -18.75 5.66
CA GLU A 177 -0.48 -19.06 6.93
C GLU A 177 0.52 -19.12 8.10
N GLU A 178 1.74 -19.60 7.84
CA GLU A 178 2.85 -19.62 8.80
C GLU A 178 3.26 -18.19 9.17
N ILE A 179 3.45 -17.30 8.19
CA ILE A 179 3.79 -15.88 8.42
C ILE A 179 2.69 -15.21 9.25
N PHE A 180 1.43 -15.46 8.89
CA PHE A 180 0.29 -14.87 9.60
C PHE A 180 0.26 -15.30 11.07
N ASN A 181 0.41 -16.59 11.37
CA ASN A 181 0.41 -17.11 12.74
C ASN A 181 1.63 -16.61 13.52
N TYR A 182 2.82 -16.59 12.92
CA TYR A 182 4.03 -16.06 13.55
C TYR A 182 3.88 -14.58 13.93
N ALA A 183 3.24 -13.77 13.08
CA ALA A 183 2.95 -12.37 13.39
C ALA A 183 1.95 -12.21 14.55
N LEU A 184 0.94 -13.09 14.65
CA LEU A 184 -0.01 -13.10 15.76
C LEU A 184 0.63 -13.47 17.11
N GLU A 185 1.64 -14.35 17.09
CA GLU A 185 2.39 -14.74 18.28
C GLU A 185 3.38 -13.66 18.70
N LYS A 186 4.11 -13.09 17.73
CA LYS A 186 5.16 -12.09 17.97
C LYS A 186 4.60 -10.73 18.41
N TYR A 187 3.45 -10.31 17.87
CA TYR A 187 2.91 -8.97 18.08
C TYR A 187 1.49 -8.97 18.66
N LYS A 188 1.27 -8.11 19.66
CA LYS A 188 -0.07 -7.94 20.24
C LYS A 188 -1.00 -7.24 19.25
N ARG A 189 -2.26 -7.69 19.18
CA ARG A 189 -3.32 -7.12 18.33
C ARG A 189 -3.54 -5.61 18.47
N LYS A 190 -3.23 -5.03 19.65
CA LYS A 190 -3.34 -3.58 19.87
C LYS A 190 -2.31 -2.75 19.07
N TYR A 191 -1.23 -3.37 18.64
CA TYR A 191 -0.14 -2.76 17.86
C TYR A 191 -0.21 -3.12 16.38
N LEU A 192 -0.62 -4.36 16.07
CA LEU A 192 -0.69 -4.89 14.72
C LEU A 192 -2.05 -5.54 14.47
N GLY A 193 -2.81 -5.02 13.50
CA GLY A 193 -4.09 -5.57 13.08
C GLY A 193 -3.93 -6.89 12.32
N ARG A 194 -4.97 -7.72 12.32
CA ARG A 194 -4.98 -8.95 11.50
C ARG A 194 -5.07 -8.62 10.01
N ASP A 195 -5.79 -7.56 9.69
CA ASP A 195 -5.87 -7.00 8.35
C ASP A 195 -4.51 -6.48 7.89
N ASP A 196 -3.81 -5.69 8.71
CA ASP A 196 -2.48 -5.17 8.36
C ASP A 196 -1.47 -6.30 8.05
N ILE A 197 -1.55 -7.43 8.76
CA ILE A 197 -0.71 -8.61 8.48
C ILE A 197 -1.02 -9.17 7.09
N LEU A 198 -2.30 -9.38 6.77
CA LEU A 198 -2.71 -9.94 5.48
C LEU A 198 -2.35 -9.02 4.32
N ASP A 199 -2.50 -7.71 4.53
CA ASP A 199 -2.18 -6.70 3.56
C ASP A 199 -0.67 -6.72 3.27
N ALA A 200 0.19 -6.67 4.29
CA ALA A 200 1.63 -6.77 4.11
C ALA A 200 2.09 -8.09 3.45
N ILE A 201 1.50 -9.24 3.83
CA ILE A 201 1.78 -10.52 3.16
C ILE A 201 1.41 -10.45 1.68
N SER A 202 0.23 -9.90 1.35
CA SER A 202 -0.23 -9.80 -0.03
C SER A 202 0.72 -8.95 -0.89
N LEU A 203 1.24 -7.86 -0.32
CA LEU A 203 2.20 -7.00 -0.99
C LEU A 203 3.56 -7.69 -1.15
N ALA A 204 4.03 -8.44 -0.15
CA ALA A 204 5.32 -9.14 -0.21
C ALA A 204 5.29 -10.25 -1.27
N VAL A 205 4.22 -11.04 -1.32
CA VAL A 205 4.00 -12.06 -2.36
C VAL A 205 3.89 -11.41 -3.74
N THR A 206 3.18 -10.28 -3.84
CA THR A 206 3.11 -9.51 -5.09
C THR A 206 4.49 -9.00 -5.52
N ALA A 207 5.29 -8.48 -4.60
CA ALA A 207 6.64 -8.00 -4.87
C ALA A 207 7.56 -9.13 -5.34
N LYS A 208 7.45 -10.32 -4.73
CA LYS A 208 8.23 -11.50 -5.09
C LYS A 208 7.89 -12.00 -6.49
N GLU A 209 6.61 -12.27 -6.71
CA GLU A 209 6.15 -12.76 -8.01
C GLU A 209 6.38 -11.70 -9.09
N GLY A 210 6.19 -10.42 -8.79
CA GLY A 210 6.17 -9.37 -9.80
C GLY A 210 7.49 -8.73 -10.13
N VAL A 211 8.59 -9.05 -9.46
CA VAL A 211 9.82 -8.21 -9.45
C VAL A 211 10.26 -7.70 -10.84
N TRP A 212 10.09 -8.50 -11.90
CA TRP A 212 10.46 -8.15 -13.27
C TRP A 212 9.29 -7.75 -14.19
N TYR A 213 8.04 -7.89 -13.75
CA TYR A 213 6.84 -7.74 -14.58
C TYR A 213 5.63 -7.16 -13.84
N LEU A 214 5.86 -6.33 -12.82
CA LEU A 214 4.80 -5.55 -12.18
C LEU A 214 4.04 -4.72 -13.22
N ILE A 215 2.72 -4.85 -13.22
CA ILE A 215 1.80 -4.09 -14.06
C ILE A 215 1.42 -2.82 -13.32
N SER A 216 1.53 -1.68 -13.99
CA SER A 216 1.07 -0.39 -13.48
C SER A 216 -0.40 -0.13 -13.83
N ILE A 217 -1.11 0.49 -12.89
CA ILE A 217 -2.42 1.12 -13.09
C ILE A 217 -2.24 2.64 -12.90
N PRO A 218 -2.46 3.48 -13.92
CA PRO A 218 -2.68 3.13 -15.33
C PRO A 218 -1.42 2.55 -15.98
N GLN A 219 -1.55 1.98 -17.18
CA GLN A 219 -0.40 1.51 -17.97
C GLN A 219 0.59 2.63 -18.32
N ASP A 220 0.07 3.85 -18.49
CA ASP A 220 0.86 5.09 -18.69
C ASP A 220 0.64 6.04 -17.50
N PRO A 221 1.48 5.95 -16.46
CA PRO A 221 1.35 6.73 -15.23
C PRO A 221 1.48 8.23 -15.44
N GLN A 222 0.74 8.98 -14.62
CA GLN A 222 0.97 10.41 -14.49
C GLN A 222 2.18 10.65 -13.59
N PHE A 223 2.80 11.82 -13.71
CA PHE A 223 3.84 12.28 -12.79
C PHE A 223 3.32 13.49 -12.04
N ASP A 224 3.62 13.60 -10.75
CA ASP A 224 3.29 14.80 -10.00
C ASP A 224 4.30 15.95 -10.25
N LEU A 225 4.08 17.10 -9.62
CA LEU A 225 4.96 18.28 -9.73
C LEU A 225 6.40 18.06 -9.27
N LYS A 226 6.70 16.95 -8.57
CA LYS A 226 8.04 16.56 -8.15
C LYS A 226 8.66 15.52 -9.09
N GLY A 227 7.97 15.15 -10.16
CA GLY A 227 8.39 14.10 -11.07
C GLY A 227 8.21 12.69 -10.49
N ILE A 228 7.37 12.53 -9.46
CA ILE A 228 7.10 11.22 -8.84
C ILE A 228 5.97 10.54 -9.60
N GLN A 229 6.19 9.29 -9.98
CA GLN A 229 5.23 8.48 -10.71
C GLN A 229 3.99 8.16 -9.84
N MET A 230 2.80 8.45 -10.36
CA MET A 230 1.51 8.15 -9.74
C MET A 230 0.92 6.89 -10.36
N GLU A 231 1.19 5.77 -9.71
CA GLU A 231 0.78 4.43 -10.14
C GLU A 231 0.33 3.59 -8.95
N ILE A 232 -0.47 2.56 -9.22
CA ILE A 232 -0.71 1.44 -8.31
C ILE A 232 -0.27 0.18 -9.04
N VAL A 233 0.70 -0.53 -8.49
CA VAL A 233 1.32 -1.67 -9.16
C VAL A 233 0.85 -2.98 -8.58
N TYR A 234 0.83 -4.04 -9.40
CA TYR A 234 0.47 -5.38 -8.98
C TYR A 234 1.04 -6.44 -9.94
N SER A 235 0.97 -7.71 -9.55
CA SER A 235 1.40 -8.86 -10.38
C SER A 235 0.21 -9.57 -10.98
N LYS A 236 0.31 -10.01 -12.23
CA LYS A 236 -0.75 -10.75 -12.91
C LYS A 236 -0.78 -12.20 -12.43
N TRP A 237 -1.94 -12.69 -11.98
CA TRP A 237 -2.15 -14.11 -11.70
C TRP A 237 -3.32 -14.70 -12.49
N ARG A 238 -4.56 -14.51 -12.03
CA ARG A 238 -5.76 -15.20 -12.56
C ARG A 238 -6.65 -14.30 -13.42
N ILE A 239 -6.19 -13.10 -13.77
CA ILE A 239 -6.90 -12.08 -14.53
C ILE A 239 -6.35 -11.95 -15.95
#